data_AF-A0A2G2KDD6-F1
#
_entry.id   AF-A0A2G2KDD6-F1
#
_cell.length_a   1.000
_cell.length_b   1.000
_cell.length_c   1.000
_cell.angle_alpha   90.00
_cell.angle_beta   90.00
_cell.angle_gamma   90.00
#
_symmetry.space_group_name_H-M   'P 1'
#
loop_
_entity.id
_entity.type
_entity.pdbx_description
1 polymer ?
#
loop_
_entity_poly.entity_id
_entity_poly.type
_entity_poly.pdbx_seq_one_letter_code
_entity_poly.pdbx_strand_id
1 'polypeptide(L)'
;MYNNIKYLKPNTLGIQVVDGFWTLSIYEFNENHSFIVTNNIVGDRNNIQTFNFINNKITPLKMINWFGGFEYKLLINNTTDCIELLENNLVSYNYNFSDKDIVEISGALNKEESENCFKGNTIKYKLNKKDRTFDIVDVYWKNDKYLSFNKIINEIKADESAVVQDNDEFENFIFFRSFQFCDNSNAAFTSEEAEIVYLNKEINLDFTKIKSLLDWNSFFYKGAKQCIEDELGEKNNSSYLFSTNEDFPFDNIVVFNDRHIITAQDGFFFVFKKYRESDLVNEKSTIKGREHLNLSKNSLTPILQAIEEYETISLPIKFSYDFAIELKDFSTIEETLDITEFDHLTDFQFAKLPSLGKTRLLLVSGFMESGQSELYLLTLNDTLNIIDNIMLYTHKETESGGITTKFKISKDFMISVLKEEEIEGSILILEKKWFKIDIAGKIKAAANKI
;
A
#
# COMPACT_ATOMS: atom_id res chain seq x y z
N MET A 1 21.62 -18.42 -4.70
CA MET A 1 21.23 -17.05 -5.03
C MET A 1 21.64 -16.81 -6.48
N TYR A 2 20.68 -16.72 -7.41
CA TYR A 2 20.96 -16.54 -8.84
C TYR A 2 20.91 -15.06 -9.18
N ASN A 3 22.02 -14.35 -9.00
CA ASN A 3 22.16 -12.98 -9.48
C ASN A 3 22.95 -13.02 -10.79
N ASN A 4 22.36 -12.54 -11.88
CA ASN A 4 23.04 -12.51 -13.18
C ASN A 4 23.24 -11.06 -13.63
N ILE A 5 24.50 -10.66 -13.84
CA ILE A 5 24.82 -9.33 -14.37
C ILE A 5 24.36 -9.29 -15.83
N LYS A 6 23.38 -8.44 -16.12
CA LYS A 6 22.79 -8.30 -17.46
C LYS A 6 23.59 -7.31 -18.29
N TYR A 7 24.07 -6.23 -17.68
CA TYR A 7 25.02 -5.32 -18.30
C TYR A 7 25.89 -4.62 -17.26
N LEU A 8 27.09 -4.23 -17.67
CA LEU A 8 28.00 -3.39 -16.91
C LEU A 8 28.49 -2.27 -17.85
N LYS A 9 28.25 -1.02 -17.45
CA LYS A 9 28.66 0.22 -18.14
C LYS A 9 29.49 1.07 -17.17
N PRO A 10 30.24 2.08 -17.65
CA PRO A 10 31.14 2.87 -16.79
C PRO A 10 30.49 3.47 -15.54
N ASN A 11 29.21 3.85 -15.62
CA ASN A 11 28.46 4.45 -14.52
C ASN A 11 27.23 3.64 -14.09
N THR A 12 26.98 2.46 -14.67
CA THR A 12 25.72 1.74 -14.50
C THR A 12 25.91 0.24 -14.50
N LEU A 13 25.25 -0.45 -13.57
CA LEU A 13 25.21 -1.89 -13.45
C LEU A 13 23.75 -2.36 -13.45
N GLY A 14 23.42 -3.29 -14.34
CA GLY A 14 22.12 -3.95 -14.38
C GLY A 14 22.24 -5.40 -13.90
N ILE A 15 21.48 -5.76 -12.89
CA ILE A 15 21.51 -7.10 -12.27
C ILE A 15 20.11 -7.70 -12.35
N GLN A 16 20.03 -8.92 -12.86
CA GLN A 16 18.86 -9.76 -12.68
C GLN A 16 18.97 -10.46 -11.32
N VAL A 17 17.98 -10.25 -10.48
CA VAL A 17 17.73 -10.93 -9.21
C VAL A 17 16.46 -11.79 -9.32
N VAL A 18 16.08 -12.49 -8.25
CA VAL A 18 15.00 -13.50 -8.26
C VAL A 18 13.63 -12.88 -8.52
N ASP A 19 13.37 -11.72 -7.94
CA ASP A 19 12.14 -10.94 -8.07
C ASP A 19 12.14 -10.05 -9.33
N GLY A 20 13.29 -9.80 -9.97
CA GLY A 20 13.38 -9.30 -11.34
C GLY A 20 14.63 -8.46 -11.63
N PHE A 21 14.49 -7.25 -12.17
CA PHE A 21 15.63 -6.49 -12.72
C PHE A 21 15.95 -5.24 -11.91
N TRP A 22 17.18 -5.15 -11.40
CA TRP A 22 17.65 -4.01 -10.63
C TRP A 22 18.70 -3.24 -11.42
N THR A 23 18.63 -1.92 -11.37
CA THR A 23 19.68 -1.05 -11.93
C THR A 23 20.31 -0.24 -10.82
N LEU A 24 21.64 -0.14 -10.83
CA LEU A 24 22.41 0.78 -9.99
C LEU A 24 23.19 1.72 -10.91
N SER A 25 23.11 3.02 -10.66
CA SER A 25 23.76 4.06 -11.47
C SER A 25 24.46 5.06 -10.58
N ILE A 26 25.65 5.52 -10.98
CA ILE A 26 26.49 6.44 -10.20
C ILE A 26 26.67 7.74 -10.98
N TYR A 27 26.38 8.88 -10.35
CA TYR A 27 26.51 10.21 -10.93
C TYR A 27 27.51 11.03 -10.10
N GLU A 28 28.61 11.45 -10.72
CA GLU A 28 29.68 12.20 -10.03
C GLU A 28 29.43 13.71 -10.07
N PHE A 29 29.36 14.32 -8.88
CA PHE A 29 29.24 15.78 -8.73
C PHE A 29 30.61 16.45 -8.64
N ASN A 30 31.47 15.94 -7.77
CA ASN A 30 32.84 16.41 -7.58
C ASN A 30 33.73 15.28 -7.02
N GLU A 31 35.03 15.58 -6.80
CA GLU A 31 35.96 14.62 -6.22
C GLU A 31 35.44 14.11 -4.87
N ASN A 32 35.26 12.79 -4.76
CA ASN A 32 34.74 12.09 -3.57
C ASN A 32 33.27 12.37 -3.20
N HIS A 33 32.47 12.86 -4.15
CA HIS A 33 31.03 12.96 -4.00
C HIS A 33 30.33 12.43 -5.24
N SER A 34 29.66 11.30 -5.06
CA SER A 34 28.82 10.71 -6.08
C SER A 34 27.43 10.49 -5.51
N PHE A 35 26.47 10.38 -6.41
CA PHE A 35 25.11 9.99 -6.09
C PHE A 35 24.81 8.64 -6.70
N ILE A 36 24.16 7.77 -5.95
CA ILE A 36 23.78 6.45 -6.38
C ILE A 36 22.26 6.45 -6.57
N VAL A 37 21.83 6.16 -7.79
CA VAL A 37 20.43 5.91 -8.13
C VAL A 37 20.26 4.40 -8.26
N THR A 38 19.30 3.85 -7.54
CA THR A 38 18.88 2.47 -7.75
C THR A 38 17.41 2.43 -8.14
N ASN A 39 17.05 1.48 -9.00
CA ASN A 39 15.67 1.22 -9.37
C ASN A 39 15.38 -0.28 -9.20
N ASN A 40 14.32 -0.59 -8.47
CA ASN A 40 13.69 -1.91 -8.44
C ASN A 40 12.53 -1.95 -9.46
N ILE A 41 12.71 -2.62 -10.60
CA ILE A 41 11.72 -2.65 -11.70
C ILE A 41 10.50 -3.55 -11.38
N VAL A 42 10.47 -4.22 -10.23
CA VAL A 42 9.57 -5.37 -9.96
C VAL A 42 9.10 -5.36 -8.51
N GLY A 43 7.80 -5.62 -8.30
CA GLY A 43 7.16 -5.71 -6.98
C GLY A 43 6.77 -4.36 -6.37
N ASP A 44 7.62 -3.34 -6.46
CA ASP A 44 7.48 -2.11 -5.66
C ASP A 44 7.15 -0.84 -6.49
N ARG A 45 6.30 -0.96 -7.52
CA ARG A 45 5.83 0.17 -8.35
C ARG A 45 6.95 1.04 -8.96
N ASN A 46 8.11 0.46 -9.29
CA ASN A 46 9.28 1.19 -9.82
C ASN A 46 9.84 2.27 -8.88
N ASN A 47 9.98 1.95 -7.58
CA ASN A 47 10.54 2.90 -6.64
C ASN A 47 12.03 3.18 -6.96
N ILE A 48 12.36 4.47 -7.15
CA ILE A 48 13.75 4.92 -7.25
C ILE A 48 14.26 5.22 -5.84
N GLN A 49 15.34 4.57 -5.46
CA GLN A 49 16.08 4.94 -4.25
C GLN A 49 17.34 5.73 -4.59
N THR A 50 17.71 6.61 -3.67
CA THR A 50 18.77 7.59 -3.87
C THR A 50 19.71 7.66 -2.68
N PHE A 51 21.02 7.63 -2.94
CA PHE A 51 22.04 7.66 -1.90
C PHE A 51 23.15 8.65 -2.23
N ASN A 52 23.66 9.33 -1.20
CA ASN A 52 24.92 10.05 -1.30
C ASN A 52 26.07 9.10 -1.01
N PHE A 53 27.10 9.15 -1.84
CA PHE A 53 28.40 8.54 -1.60
C PHE A 53 29.44 9.63 -1.42
N ILE A 54 29.76 9.93 -0.16
CA ILE A 54 30.69 11.00 0.21
C ILE A 54 31.82 10.40 1.06
N ASN A 55 33.07 10.64 0.66
CA ASN A 55 34.26 10.20 1.43
C ASN A 55 34.22 8.71 1.82
N ASN A 56 33.91 7.84 0.86
CA ASN A 56 33.75 6.38 1.04
C ASN A 56 32.64 5.96 2.00
N LYS A 57 31.65 6.83 2.26
CA LYS A 57 30.46 6.49 3.05
C LYS A 57 29.22 6.66 2.19
N ILE A 58 28.38 5.62 2.20
CA ILE A 58 27.03 5.69 1.65
C ILE A 58 26.11 6.17 2.76
N THR A 59 25.37 7.24 2.49
CA THR A 59 24.32 7.75 3.37
C THR A 59 23.04 7.85 2.54
N PRO A 60 21.91 7.32 3.02
CA PRO A 60 20.62 7.59 2.39
C PRO A 60 20.46 9.10 2.20
N LEU A 61 20.08 9.53 0.99
CA LEU A 61 19.67 10.91 0.82
C LEU A 61 18.21 10.98 1.29
N LYS A 62 17.89 11.86 2.24
CA LYS A 62 16.48 12.22 2.53
C LYS A 62 15.85 12.54 1.17
N MET A 63 14.93 11.68 0.70
CA MET A 63 14.52 11.58 -0.70
C MET A 63 14.16 12.97 -1.27
N ILE A 64 15.13 13.66 -1.84
CA ILE A 64 14.81 14.59 -2.92
C ILE A 64 14.53 13.63 -4.06
N ASN A 65 13.26 13.25 -4.22
CA ASN A 65 12.84 12.50 -5.39
C ASN A 65 13.00 13.45 -6.58
N TRP A 66 14.22 13.57 -7.11
CA TRP A 66 14.54 14.43 -8.25
C TRP A 66 13.64 14.11 -9.45
N PHE A 67 13.12 12.89 -9.46
CA PHE A 67 12.20 12.36 -10.46
C PHE A 67 10.77 12.22 -9.93
N GLY A 68 10.45 12.73 -8.74
CA GLY A 68 9.12 12.65 -8.15
C GLY A 68 8.11 13.52 -8.88
N GLY A 69 6.89 13.00 -9.03
CA GLY A 69 5.81 13.67 -9.75
C GLY A 69 6.18 14.03 -11.20
N PHE A 70 7.10 13.29 -11.83
CA PHE A 70 7.55 13.60 -13.19
C PHE A 70 6.43 13.41 -14.21
N GLU A 71 5.52 12.48 -13.95
CA GLU A 71 4.35 12.19 -14.75
C GLU A 71 3.45 13.42 -14.93
N TYR A 72 3.28 14.23 -13.89
CA TYR A 72 2.56 15.49 -13.99
C TYR A 72 3.31 16.55 -14.82
N LYS A 73 4.64 16.42 -14.97
CA LYS A 73 5.44 17.29 -15.84
C LYS A 73 5.26 16.95 -17.32
N LEU A 74 4.72 15.77 -17.64
CA LEU A 74 4.31 15.41 -19.00
C LEU A 74 3.04 16.14 -19.44
N LEU A 75 2.17 16.53 -18.51
CA LEU A 75 0.88 17.14 -18.82
C LEU A 75 1.03 18.50 -19.54
N ILE A 76 0.17 18.74 -20.53
CA ILE A 76 -0.05 20.05 -21.14
C ILE A 76 -0.92 20.89 -20.19
N ASN A 77 -1.99 20.30 -19.65
CA ASN A 77 -2.93 20.89 -18.72
C ASN A 77 -3.34 19.88 -17.62
N ASN A 78 -3.81 20.40 -16.49
CA ASN A 78 -4.21 19.58 -15.34
C ASN A 78 -5.75 19.48 -15.28
N THR A 79 -6.39 19.15 -16.40
CA THR A 79 -7.84 18.87 -16.41
C THR A 79 -8.10 17.49 -15.83
N THR A 80 -9.26 17.28 -15.21
CA THR A 80 -9.65 16.00 -14.62
C THR A 80 -9.45 14.83 -15.59
N ASP A 81 -9.94 14.97 -16.83
CA ASP A 81 -9.81 13.93 -17.86
C ASP A 81 -8.34 13.56 -18.17
N CYS A 82 -7.42 14.53 -18.13
CA CYS A 82 -6.01 14.27 -18.42
C CYS A 82 -5.27 13.67 -17.22
N ILE A 83 -5.71 13.99 -16.00
CA ILE A 83 -5.23 13.36 -14.77
C ILE A 83 -5.71 11.91 -14.70
N GLU A 84 -6.99 11.65 -14.97
CA GLU A 84 -7.52 10.29 -15.05
C GLU A 84 -6.82 9.48 -16.15
N LEU A 85 -6.59 10.07 -17.32
CA LEU A 85 -5.84 9.41 -18.39
C LEU A 85 -4.40 9.10 -17.96
N LEU A 86 -3.75 9.98 -17.18
CA LEU A 86 -2.44 9.72 -16.63
C LEU A 86 -2.49 8.53 -15.67
N GLU A 87 -3.37 8.60 -14.67
CA GLU A 87 -3.55 7.60 -13.61
C GLU A 87 -3.84 6.20 -14.15
N ASN A 88 -4.74 6.10 -15.14
CA ASN A 88 -5.08 4.86 -15.82
C ASN A 88 -3.91 4.24 -16.62
N ASN A 89 -2.86 5.02 -16.89
CA ASN A 89 -1.68 4.58 -17.65
C ASN A 89 -0.39 4.53 -16.79
N LEU A 90 -0.47 4.70 -15.46
CA LEU A 90 0.66 4.66 -14.51
C LEU A 90 1.25 3.25 -14.28
N VAL A 91 0.89 2.27 -15.10
CA VAL A 91 1.16 0.85 -14.83
C VAL A 91 2.66 0.52 -14.85
N SER A 92 3.47 1.23 -15.63
CA SER A 92 4.93 1.03 -15.61
C SER A 92 5.74 2.16 -16.22
N TYR A 93 6.96 2.34 -15.70
CA TYR A 93 7.96 3.27 -16.22
C TYR A 93 9.24 2.55 -16.62
N ASN A 94 9.83 3.01 -17.71
CA ASN A 94 11.14 2.57 -18.16
C ASN A 94 12.17 3.66 -17.86
N TYR A 95 13.23 3.27 -17.16
CA TYR A 95 14.32 4.16 -16.78
C TYR A 95 15.57 3.81 -17.55
N ASN A 96 16.12 4.79 -18.24
CA ASN A 96 17.38 4.68 -18.94
C ASN A 96 18.45 5.51 -18.23
N PHE A 97 19.31 4.82 -17.50
CA PHE A 97 20.45 5.39 -16.79
C PHE A 97 21.78 5.15 -17.52
N SER A 98 21.73 4.88 -18.83
CA SER A 98 22.92 4.47 -19.61
C SER A 98 23.95 5.58 -19.82
N ASP A 99 23.56 6.84 -19.62
CA ASP A 99 24.42 8.00 -19.77
C ASP A 99 24.86 8.48 -18.37
N LYS A 100 26.09 9.00 -18.28
CA LYS A 100 26.71 9.44 -17.02
C LYS A 100 26.20 10.79 -16.51
N ASP A 101 25.58 11.58 -17.37
CA ASP A 101 25.06 12.91 -17.04
C ASP A 101 23.56 13.04 -17.42
N ILE A 102 22.93 12.00 -17.99
CA ILE A 102 21.52 12.04 -18.43
C ILE A 102 20.74 10.85 -17.85
N VAL A 103 19.53 11.16 -17.36
CA VAL A 103 18.51 10.17 -17.00
C VAL A 103 17.32 10.36 -17.92
N GLU A 104 16.85 9.30 -18.56
CA GLU A 104 15.60 9.33 -19.31
C GLU A 104 14.56 8.46 -18.62
N ILE A 105 13.34 8.99 -18.49
CA ILE A 105 12.21 8.28 -17.89
C ILE A 105 11.07 8.29 -18.90
N SER A 106 10.58 7.12 -19.26
CA SER A 106 9.53 6.91 -20.27
C SER A 106 8.34 6.21 -19.64
N GLY A 107 7.14 6.75 -19.82
CA GLY A 107 5.87 6.12 -19.47
C GLY A 107 5.21 5.42 -20.65
N ALA A 108 4.24 4.55 -20.35
CA ALA A 108 3.52 3.74 -21.31
C ALA A 108 2.39 4.49 -22.05
N LEU A 109 2.61 5.77 -22.42
CA LEU A 109 1.62 6.59 -23.10
C LEU A 109 1.77 6.52 -24.62
N ASN A 110 0.65 6.35 -25.32
CA ASN A 110 0.57 6.41 -26.78
C ASN A 110 0.35 7.85 -27.23
N LYS A 111 1.11 8.30 -28.24
CA LYS A 111 0.96 9.63 -28.80
C LYS A 111 -0.42 9.89 -29.38
N GLU A 112 -0.93 8.97 -30.21
CA GLU A 112 -2.19 9.18 -30.95
C GLU A 112 -3.39 9.36 -30.01
N GLU A 113 -3.38 8.65 -28.88
CA GLU A 113 -4.48 8.67 -27.91
C GLU A 113 -4.33 9.77 -26.86
N SER A 114 -3.11 10.28 -26.64
CA SER A 114 -2.80 11.09 -25.47
C SER A 114 -2.15 12.46 -25.80
N GLU A 115 -1.87 12.78 -27.05
CA GLU A 115 -1.21 14.05 -27.43
C GLU A 115 -1.98 15.32 -27.05
N ASN A 116 -3.29 15.22 -26.84
CA ASN A 116 -4.11 16.35 -26.38
C ASN A 116 -3.90 16.65 -24.89
N CYS A 117 -3.46 15.66 -24.10
CA CYS A 117 -3.22 15.77 -22.67
C CYS A 117 -1.74 15.92 -22.31
N PHE A 118 -0.82 15.38 -23.13
CA PHE A 118 0.60 15.30 -22.78
C PHE A 118 1.52 15.89 -23.85
N LYS A 119 2.60 16.53 -23.39
CA LYS A 119 3.69 17.08 -24.21
C LYS A 119 4.57 15.97 -24.81
N GLY A 120 4.58 14.82 -24.17
CA GLY A 120 5.39 13.66 -24.50
C GLY A 120 5.06 12.48 -23.59
N ASN A 121 5.69 11.34 -23.84
CA ASN A 121 5.69 10.20 -22.92
C ASN A 121 7.04 10.00 -22.24
N THR A 122 8.04 10.83 -22.56
CA THR A 122 9.41 10.69 -22.06
C THR A 122 9.97 12.04 -21.61
N ILE A 123 10.63 12.04 -20.46
CA ILE A 123 11.39 13.19 -19.94
C ILE A 123 12.87 12.86 -19.93
N LYS A 124 13.71 13.80 -20.41
CA LYS A 124 15.16 13.75 -20.19
C LYS A 124 15.56 14.73 -19.11
N TYR A 125 16.28 14.21 -18.14
CA TYR A 125 16.93 14.96 -17.09
C TYR A 125 18.42 15.00 -17.34
N LYS A 126 19.05 16.16 -17.12
CA LYS A 126 20.50 16.32 -17.19
C LYS A 126 21.04 16.72 -15.83
N LEU A 127 22.12 16.08 -15.42
CA LEU A 127 22.84 16.37 -14.19
C LEU A 127 23.38 17.80 -14.21
N ASN A 128 22.93 18.60 -13.26
CA ASN A 128 23.50 19.92 -12.96
C ASN A 128 24.50 19.79 -11.83
N LYS A 129 25.79 19.76 -12.19
CA LYS A 129 26.88 19.56 -11.22
C LYS A 129 27.07 20.71 -10.24
N LYS A 130 26.65 21.91 -10.64
CA LYS A 130 26.81 23.11 -9.83
C LYS A 130 25.80 23.11 -8.68
N ASP A 131 24.55 22.85 -9.00
CA ASP A 131 23.44 22.93 -8.05
C ASP A 131 23.14 21.58 -7.38
N ARG A 132 23.80 20.52 -7.86
CA ARG A 132 23.62 19.13 -7.41
C ARG A 132 22.20 18.62 -7.60
N THR A 133 21.62 18.95 -8.75
CA THR A 133 20.25 18.62 -9.14
C THR A 133 20.21 17.94 -10.50
N PHE A 134 19.03 17.52 -10.91
CA PHE A 134 18.73 17.12 -12.28
C PHE A 134 17.72 18.07 -12.89
N ASP A 135 18.10 18.70 -14.00
CA ASP A 135 17.26 19.67 -14.70
C ASP A 135 16.60 19.00 -15.90
N ILE A 136 15.32 19.31 -16.14
CA ILE A 136 14.62 18.84 -17.33
C ILE A 136 15.19 19.57 -18.54
N VAL A 137 15.73 18.81 -19.48
CA VAL A 137 16.29 19.35 -20.72
C VAL A 137 15.43 19.06 -21.94
N ASP A 138 14.55 18.06 -21.86
CA ASP A 138 13.67 17.70 -22.96
C ASP A 138 12.44 16.92 -22.49
N VAL A 139 11.32 17.09 -23.19
CA VAL A 139 10.09 16.30 -23.05
C VAL A 139 9.59 15.99 -24.46
N TYR A 140 9.50 14.70 -24.79
CA TYR A 140 9.22 14.28 -26.17
C TYR A 140 8.46 12.96 -26.24
N TRP A 141 7.89 12.70 -27.42
CA TRP A 141 7.26 11.43 -27.75
C TRP A 141 8.32 10.44 -28.24
N LYS A 142 8.57 9.41 -27.44
CA LYS A 142 9.47 8.33 -27.79
C LYS A 142 8.65 7.19 -28.39
N ASN A 143 8.97 6.87 -29.64
CA ASN A 143 8.38 5.75 -30.37
C ASN A 143 9.05 4.44 -29.93
N ASP A 144 8.73 3.99 -28.72
CA ASP A 144 9.19 2.68 -28.26
C ASP A 144 8.34 1.59 -28.91
N LYS A 145 8.96 0.82 -29.82
CA LYS A 145 8.35 -0.38 -30.44
C LYS A 145 7.84 -1.40 -29.41
N TYR A 146 8.27 -1.31 -28.15
CA TYR A 146 7.84 -2.20 -27.07
C TYR A 146 6.43 -1.92 -26.55
N LEU A 147 5.89 -0.71 -26.77
CA LEU A 147 4.53 -0.34 -26.32
C LEU A 147 3.43 -0.81 -27.28
N SER A 148 3.78 -1.43 -28.42
CA SER A 148 2.80 -2.00 -29.36
C SER A 148 2.09 -3.25 -28.86
N PHE A 149 2.40 -3.75 -27.65
CA PHE A 149 1.66 -4.86 -27.03
C PHE A 149 0.22 -4.47 -26.72
N ASN A 150 -0.04 -3.23 -26.29
CA ASN A 150 -1.40 -2.73 -26.05
C ASN A 150 -2.19 -2.58 -27.36
N LYS A 151 -1.52 -2.27 -28.48
CA LYS A 151 -2.14 -2.26 -29.81
C LYS A 151 -2.59 -3.66 -30.24
N ILE A 152 -1.79 -4.69 -29.95
CA ILE A 152 -2.16 -6.09 -30.23
C ILE A 152 -3.34 -6.53 -29.34
N ILE A 153 -3.37 -6.12 -28.07
CA ILE A 153 -4.51 -6.41 -27.17
C ILE A 153 -5.79 -5.71 -27.63
N ASN A 154 -5.71 -4.45 -28.08
CA ASN A 154 -6.87 -3.71 -28.57
C ASN A 154 -7.37 -4.22 -29.93
N GLU A 155 -6.48 -4.72 -30.79
CA GLU A 155 -6.86 -5.39 -32.04
C GLU A 155 -7.52 -6.76 -31.78
N ILE A 156 -7.13 -7.48 -30.72
CA ILE A 156 -7.81 -8.71 -30.27
C ILE A 156 -9.21 -8.41 -29.72
N LYS A 157 -9.39 -7.34 -28.95
CA LYS A 157 -10.70 -6.93 -28.41
C LYS A 157 -11.68 -6.46 -29.49
N ALA A 158 -11.19 -5.91 -30.60
CA ALA A 158 -12.05 -5.46 -31.70
C ALA A 158 -12.69 -6.62 -32.46
N ASP A 159 -12.04 -7.79 -32.50
CA ASP A 159 -12.53 -9.01 -33.16
C ASP A 159 -13.58 -9.78 -32.34
N GLU A 160 -13.71 -9.47 -31.04
CA GLU A 160 -14.71 -10.06 -30.13
C GLU A 160 -16.08 -9.36 -30.17
N SER A 161 -16.24 -8.31 -30.98
CA SER A 161 -17.49 -7.53 -31.09
C SER A 161 -18.64 -8.23 -31.85
N ALA A 162 -18.55 -9.54 -32.06
CA ALA A 162 -19.64 -10.38 -32.57
C ALA A 162 -20.55 -10.85 -31.42
N VAL A 163 -21.51 -9.99 -31.05
CA VAL A 163 -22.78 -10.28 -30.36
C VAL A 163 -22.78 -11.54 -29.48
N VAL A 164 -22.28 -11.42 -28.26
CA VAL A 164 -22.62 -12.32 -27.16
C VAL A 164 -23.65 -11.58 -26.30
N GLN A 165 -24.78 -12.21 -26.03
CA GLN A 165 -25.76 -11.70 -25.06
C GLN A 165 -25.12 -11.79 -23.67
N ASP A 166 -24.84 -10.64 -23.05
CA ASP A 166 -24.35 -10.55 -21.67
C ASP A 166 -25.37 -11.14 -20.70
N ASN A 167 -25.11 -12.39 -20.30
CA ASN A 167 -25.51 -12.89 -19.00
C ASN A 167 -24.23 -12.85 -18.16
N ASP A 168 -23.97 -11.72 -17.51
CA ASP A 168 -22.87 -11.58 -16.56
C ASP A 168 -23.11 -12.50 -15.35
N GLU A 169 -22.55 -13.71 -15.41
CA GLU A 169 -22.54 -14.67 -14.30
C GLU A 169 -21.40 -14.32 -13.34
N PHE A 170 -21.58 -13.22 -12.59
CA PHE A 170 -20.75 -12.96 -11.43
C PHE A 170 -21.11 -13.94 -10.32
N GLU A 171 -20.08 -14.53 -9.71
CA GLU A 171 -20.23 -15.40 -8.56
C GLU A 171 -19.49 -14.84 -7.36
N ASN A 172 -20.19 -14.77 -6.22
CA ASN A 172 -19.65 -14.22 -4.98
C ASN A 172 -19.06 -15.35 -4.13
N PHE A 173 -17.88 -15.11 -3.57
CA PHE A 173 -17.18 -16.00 -2.67
C PHE A 173 -16.87 -15.27 -1.38
N ILE A 174 -17.15 -15.91 -0.26
CA ILE A 174 -16.87 -15.39 1.08
C ILE A 174 -15.68 -16.12 1.67
N PHE A 175 -14.88 -15.44 2.48
CA PHE A 175 -13.79 -16.10 3.19
C PHE A 175 -14.32 -17.27 4.02
N PHE A 176 -13.66 -18.42 3.89
CA PHE A 176 -14.05 -19.64 4.58
C PHE A 176 -13.06 -19.98 5.69
N ARG A 177 -11.76 -20.06 5.37
CA ARG A 177 -10.68 -20.36 6.32
C ARG A 177 -9.31 -20.16 5.68
N SER A 178 -8.28 -20.17 6.52
CA SER A 178 -6.88 -20.29 6.09
C SER A 178 -6.25 -21.56 6.67
N PHE A 179 -5.19 -22.06 6.03
CA PHE A 179 -4.34 -23.12 6.58
C PHE A 179 -2.92 -23.03 6.05
N GLN A 180 -1.96 -23.47 6.87
CA GLN A 180 -0.55 -23.41 6.54
C GLN A 180 -0.21 -24.39 5.40
N PHE A 181 0.83 -24.10 4.63
CA PHE A 181 1.39 -25.05 3.67
C PHE A 181 1.85 -26.33 4.37
N CYS A 182 1.42 -27.49 3.86
CA CYS A 182 1.71 -28.79 4.48
C CYS A 182 3.22 -29.12 4.57
N ASP A 183 4.03 -28.59 3.67
CA ASP A 183 5.47 -28.90 3.61
C ASP A 183 6.36 -27.82 4.25
N ASN A 184 5.79 -26.73 4.77
CA ASN A 184 6.58 -25.55 5.17
C ASN A 184 6.45 -25.23 6.67
N SER A 185 7.56 -25.33 7.40
CA SER A 185 7.62 -25.05 8.84
C SER A 185 7.70 -23.56 9.20
N ASN A 186 7.86 -22.67 8.20
CA ASN A 186 8.16 -21.26 8.43
C ASN A 186 7.04 -20.37 7.88
N ALA A 187 5.89 -20.39 8.56
CA ALA A 187 4.83 -19.42 8.32
C ALA A 187 5.21 -18.05 8.93
N ALA A 188 4.93 -16.96 8.22
CA ALA A 188 5.17 -15.60 8.72
C ALA A 188 4.13 -15.16 9.78
N PHE A 189 2.99 -15.86 9.84
CA PHE A 189 1.87 -15.58 10.72
C PHE A 189 1.46 -16.82 11.50
N THR A 190 0.79 -16.61 12.62
CA THR A 190 -0.04 -17.63 13.26
C THR A 190 -1.32 -17.88 12.45
N SER A 191 -1.97 -19.04 12.62
CA SER A 191 -3.24 -19.33 11.93
C SER A 191 -4.34 -18.32 12.26
N GLU A 192 -4.38 -17.83 13.50
CA GLU A 192 -5.37 -16.82 13.93
C GLU A 192 -5.14 -15.47 13.24
N GLU A 193 -3.88 -15.03 13.13
CA GLU A 193 -3.53 -13.80 12.40
C GLU A 193 -3.91 -13.92 10.92
N ALA A 194 -3.63 -15.06 10.28
CA ALA A 194 -3.97 -15.31 8.89
C ALA A 194 -5.49 -15.25 8.64
N GLU A 195 -6.31 -15.79 9.56
CA GLU A 195 -7.78 -15.69 9.45
C GLU A 195 -8.28 -14.25 9.57
N ILE A 196 -7.71 -13.47 10.49
CA ILE A 196 -8.11 -12.06 10.70
C ILE A 196 -7.91 -11.21 9.44
N VAL A 197 -6.89 -11.50 8.63
CA VAL A 197 -6.61 -10.74 7.39
C VAL A 197 -7.81 -10.73 6.43
N TYR A 198 -8.54 -11.84 6.34
CA TYR A 198 -9.60 -12.02 5.32
C TYR A 198 -10.99 -12.31 5.88
N LEU A 199 -11.18 -12.30 7.21
CA LEU A 199 -12.42 -12.71 7.89
C LEU A 199 -13.73 -12.07 7.34
N ASN A 200 -13.65 -10.88 6.76
CA ASN A 200 -14.81 -10.17 6.17
C ASN A 200 -14.64 -9.85 4.68
N LYS A 201 -13.76 -10.57 3.98
CA LYS A 201 -13.50 -10.33 2.56
C LYS A 201 -14.42 -11.17 1.69
N GLU A 202 -15.00 -10.51 0.70
CA GLU A 202 -15.80 -11.10 -0.36
C GLU A 202 -15.09 -10.90 -1.69
N ILE A 203 -15.18 -11.90 -2.57
CA ILE A 203 -14.59 -11.88 -3.90
C ILE A 203 -15.70 -12.15 -4.90
N ASN A 204 -15.87 -11.24 -5.86
CA ASN A 204 -16.78 -11.43 -6.98
C ASN A 204 -15.94 -11.81 -8.19
N LEU A 205 -16.14 -13.02 -8.73
CA LEU A 205 -15.44 -13.47 -9.93
C LEU A 205 -16.38 -13.49 -11.11
N ASP A 206 -15.89 -12.95 -12.22
CA ASP A 206 -16.50 -13.04 -13.53
C ASP A 206 -15.98 -14.29 -14.25
N PHE A 207 -16.77 -15.36 -14.26
CA PHE A 207 -16.35 -16.66 -14.81
C PHE A 207 -16.14 -16.64 -16.34
N THR A 208 -16.58 -15.59 -17.03
CA THR A 208 -16.31 -15.42 -18.46
C THR A 208 -14.82 -15.17 -18.74
N LYS A 209 -14.05 -14.71 -17.75
CA LYS A 209 -12.62 -14.37 -17.86
C LYS A 209 -11.66 -15.52 -17.53
N ILE A 210 -12.15 -16.75 -17.39
CA ILE A 210 -11.30 -17.91 -17.10
C ILE A 210 -10.34 -18.18 -18.27
N LYS A 211 -9.03 -18.19 -17.98
CA LYS A 211 -7.99 -18.25 -19.02
C LYS A 211 -7.61 -19.67 -19.44
N SER A 212 -7.58 -20.66 -18.56
CA SER A 212 -7.18 -22.04 -18.91
C SER A 212 -7.33 -23.07 -17.77
N LEU A 213 -7.26 -24.36 -18.14
CA LEU A 213 -7.03 -25.48 -17.21
C LEU A 213 -5.67 -25.33 -16.51
N LEU A 214 -5.66 -25.46 -15.18
CA LEU A 214 -4.47 -25.24 -14.36
C LEU A 214 -3.50 -26.44 -14.39
N ASP A 215 -2.22 -26.20 -14.69
CA ASP A 215 -1.13 -27.10 -14.30
C ASP A 215 -0.66 -26.78 -12.88
N TRP A 216 -1.12 -27.57 -11.91
CA TRP A 216 -0.84 -27.41 -10.49
C TRP A 216 0.65 -27.28 -10.14
N ASN A 217 1.52 -27.99 -10.84
CA ASN A 217 2.96 -28.00 -10.53
C ASN A 217 3.67 -26.74 -11.03
N SER A 218 3.06 -26.01 -11.98
CA SER A 218 3.59 -24.75 -12.47
C SER A 218 3.28 -23.58 -11.54
N PHE A 219 2.26 -23.75 -10.70
CA PHE A 219 1.64 -22.64 -9.97
C PHE A 219 1.85 -22.71 -8.46
N PHE A 220 1.72 -23.90 -7.90
CA PHE A 220 2.02 -24.16 -6.51
C PHE A 220 3.22 -25.11 -6.39
N TYR A 221 3.76 -25.20 -5.18
CA TYR A 221 4.80 -26.19 -4.89
C TYR A 221 4.26 -27.62 -5.08
N LYS A 222 5.19 -28.53 -5.39
CA LYS A 222 4.88 -29.96 -5.55
C LYS A 222 4.33 -30.51 -4.23
N GLY A 223 3.04 -30.86 -4.21
CA GLY A 223 2.35 -31.36 -3.01
C GLY A 223 1.16 -30.48 -2.59
N ALA A 224 1.13 -29.21 -3.02
CA ALA A 224 0.05 -28.28 -2.69
C ALA A 224 -1.34 -28.80 -3.05
N LYS A 225 -1.48 -29.48 -4.20
CA LYS A 225 -2.76 -30.09 -4.60
C LYS A 225 -3.26 -31.08 -3.55
N GLN A 226 -2.42 -32.03 -3.12
CA GLN A 226 -2.80 -33.04 -2.14
C GLN A 226 -3.09 -32.38 -0.79
N CYS A 227 -2.27 -31.41 -0.39
CA CYS A 227 -2.47 -30.62 0.82
C CYS A 227 -3.87 -29.98 0.85
N ILE A 228 -4.24 -29.28 -0.22
CA ILE A 228 -5.55 -28.64 -0.37
C ILE A 228 -6.68 -29.68 -0.36
N GLU A 229 -6.52 -30.80 -1.07
CA GLU A 229 -7.53 -31.86 -1.10
C GLU A 229 -7.77 -32.47 0.29
N ASP A 230 -6.70 -32.71 1.05
CA ASP A 230 -6.77 -33.27 2.40
C ASP A 230 -7.41 -32.27 3.38
N GLU A 231 -7.03 -31.01 3.28
CA GLU A 231 -7.50 -29.93 4.14
C GLU A 231 -8.99 -29.59 3.89
N LEU A 232 -9.42 -29.58 2.62
CA LEU A 232 -10.83 -29.39 2.27
C LEU A 232 -11.66 -30.66 2.38
N GLY A 233 -11.04 -31.83 2.52
CA GLY A 233 -11.72 -33.12 2.49
C GLY A 233 -12.42 -33.41 1.14
N GLU A 234 -11.96 -32.78 0.06
CA GLU A 234 -12.53 -32.86 -1.28
C GLU A 234 -11.46 -33.16 -2.32
N LYS A 235 -11.67 -34.19 -3.16
CA LYS A 235 -10.78 -34.44 -4.31
C LYS A 235 -11.00 -33.39 -5.40
N ASN A 236 -9.93 -33.01 -6.06
CA ASN A 236 -9.97 -32.09 -7.18
C ASN A 236 -10.50 -32.76 -8.45
N ASN A 237 -11.68 -32.33 -8.88
CA ASN A 237 -12.32 -32.71 -10.13
C ASN A 237 -12.13 -31.66 -11.23
N SER A 238 -12.03 -30.38 -10.86
CA SER A 238 -11.78 -29.27 -11.79
C SER A 238 -10.93 -28.18 -11.13
N SER A 239 -9.99 -27.61 -11.90
CA SER A 239 -9.28 -26.41 -11.47
C SER A 239 -8.91 -25.51 -12.61
N TYR A 240 -9.15 -24.22 -12.41
CA TYR A 240 -8.92 -23.19 -13.40
C TYR A 240 -8.07 -22.09 -12.81
N LEU A 241 -7.18 -21.56 -13.64
CA LEU A 241 -6.43 -20.36 -13.29
C LEU A 241 -7.27 -19.13 -13.64
N PHE A 242 -7.44 -18.27 -12.65
CA PHE A 242 -8.05 -16.97 -12.80
C PHE A 242 -6.99 -15.90 -12.56
N SER A 243 -6.76 -15.04 -13.56
CA SER A 243 -5.95 -13.84 -13.41
C SER A 243 -6.89 -12.65 -13.28
N THR A 244 -6.82 -11.91 -12.19
CA THR A 244 -7.56 -10.67 -12.05
C THR A 244 -6.82 -9.54 -12.78
N ASN A 245 -7.56 -8.63 -13.39
CA ASN A 245 -6.99 -7.37 -13.90
C ASN A 245 -7.24 -6.20 -12.93
N GLU A 246 -8.04 -6.43 -11.89
CA GLU A 246 -8.33 -5.46 -10.83
C GLU A 246 -7.24 -5.52 -9.76
N ASP A 247 -7.12 -4.45 -8.95
CA ASP A 247 -6.25 -4.30 -7.77
C ASP A 247 -6.61 -5.33 -6.68
N PHE A 248 -6.43 -6.60 -7.02
CA PHE A 248 -6.63 -7.72 -6.14
C PHE A 248 -5.29 -8.01 -5.47
N PRO A 249 -5.25 -8.27 -4.15
CA PRO A 249 -3.99 -8.44 -3.43
C PRO A 249 -3.24 -9.74 -3.80
N PHE A 250 -3.76 -10.50 -4.76
CA PHE A 250 -3.17 -11.75 -5.21
C PHE A 250 -3.12 -11.76 -6.73
N ASP A 251 -1.92 -11.94 -7.27
CA ASP A 251 -1.69 -12.03 -8.71
C ASP A 251 -2.39 -13.25 -9.36
N ASN A 252 -2.85 -14.19 -8.53
CA ASN A 252 -2.89 -15.59 -8.85
C ASN A 252 -3.99 -16.31 -8.05
N ILE A 253 -5.14 -16.57 -8.68
CA ILE A 253 -6.31 -17.22 -8.06
C ILE A 253 -6.58 -18.57 -8.72
N VAL A 254 -6.76 -19.62 -7.90
CA VAL A 254 -7.22 -20.93 -8.37
C VAL A 254 -8.67 -21.14 -8.00
N VAL A 255 -9.51 -21.34 -9.01
CA VAL A 255 -10.87 -21.85 -8.78
C VAL A 255 -10.79 -23.37 -8.67
N PHE A 256 -11.21 -23.91 -7.54
CA PHE A 256 -11.16 -25.33 -7.19
C PHE A 256 -12.58 -25.89 -7.08
N ASN A 257 -12.88 -26.92 -7.89
CA ASN A 257 -14.18 -27.61 -7.95
C ASN A 257 -15.40 -26.68 -8.16
N ASP A 258 -15.20 -25.51 -8.79
CA ASP A 258 -16.27 -24.50 -9.02
C ASP A 258 -16.99 -24.06 -7.74
N ARG A 259 -16.32 -24.21 -6.60
CA ARG A 259 -16.87 -23.97 -5.25
C ARG A 259 -15.94 -23.18 -4.37
N HIS A 260 -14.63 -23.29 -4.61
CA HIS A 260 -13.63 -22.64 -3.80
C HIS A 260 -12.74 -21.77 -4.66
N ILE A 261 -12.37 -20.62 -4.13
CA ILE A 261 -11.24 -19.84 -4.60
C ILE A 261 -10.10 -20.08 -3.61
N ILE A 262 -8.93 -20.40 -4.16
CA ILE A 262 -7.72 -20.67 -3.40
C ILE A 262 -6.64 -19.74 -3.88
N THR A 263 -6.06 -19.01 -2.94
CA THR A 263 -4.88 -18.19 -3.13
C THR A 263 -3.84 -18.53 -2.08
N ALA A 264 -2.57 -18.23 -2.35
CA ALA A 264 -1.45 -18.57 -1.48
C ALA A 264 -0.58 -17.34 -1.24
N GLN A 265 -0.30 -17.06 0.02
CA GLN A 265 0.56 -15.94 0.43
C GLN A 265 1.20 -16.25 1.79
N ASP A 266 2.47 -15.88 1.97
CA ASP A 266 3.19 -15.88 3.25
C ASP A 266 3.14 -17.20 4.05
N GLY A 267 3.12 -18.33 3.34
CA GLY A 267 3.09 -19.66 3.95
C GLY A 267 1.69 -20.23 4.20
N PHE A 268 0.62 -19.53 3.80
CA PHE A 268 -0.76 -19.94 3.98
C PHE A 268 -1.51 -20.06 2.65
N PHE A 269 -2.45 -21.01 2.62
CA PHE A 269 -3.57 -21.01 1.70
C PHE A 269 -4.74 -20.28 2.31
N PHE A 270 -5.34 -19.38 1.55
CA PHE A 270 -6.59 -18.70 1.91
C PHE A 270 -7.68 -19.23 1.01
N VAL A 271 -8.76 -19.72 1.62
CA VAL A 271 -9.87 -20.33 0.91
C VAL A 271 -11.11 -19.48 1.08
N PHE A 272 -11.71 -19.15 -0.06
CA PHE A 272 -13.01 -18.51 -0.14
C PHE A 272 -13.99 -19.51 -0.73
N LYS A 273 -15.20 -19.58 -0.18
CA LYS A 273 -16.23 -20.51 -0.60
C LYS A 273 -17.34 -19.75 -1.31
N LYS A 274 -17.80 -20.30 -2.44
CA LYS A 274 -18.92 -19.76 -3.22
C LYS A 274 -20.16 -19.65 -2.33
N TYR A 275 -20.72 -18.45 -2.28
CA TYR A 275 -21.92 -18.16 -1.53
C TYR A 275 -23.13 -18.87 -2.16
N ARG A 276 -23.87 -19.64 -1.37
CA ARG A 276 -25.17 -20.19 -1.76
C ARG A 276 -26.20 -19.75 -0.73
N GLU A 277 -27.32 -19.17 -1.18
CA GLU A 277 -28.40 -18.76 -0.27
C GLU A 277 -28.90 -19.90 0.64
N SER A 278 -28.75 -21.16 0.20
CA SER A 278 -29.08 -22.35 1.00
C SER A 278 -28.22 -22.52 2.25
N ASP A 279 -27.00 -21.96 2.27
CA ASP A 279 -26.05 -22.15 3.37
C ASP A 279 -26.41 -21.27 4.59
N LEU A 280 -27.11 -20.15 4.37
CA LEU A 280 -27.62 -19.25 5.43
C LEU A 280 -28.64 -19.90 6.37
N VAL A 281 -29.37 -20.91 5.89
CA VAL A 281 -30.44 -21.57 6.66
C VAL A 281 -29.85 -22.49 7.73
N ASN A 282 -28.65 -23.03 7.50
CA ASN A 282 -28.01 -23.95 8.43
C ASN A 282 -27.10 -23.23 9.45
N GLU A 283 -26.44 -22.12 9.10
CA GLU A 283 -25.52 -21.43 10.03
C GLU A 283 -26.22 -20.58 11.11
N LYS A 284 -27.45 -20.11 10.87
CA LYS A 284 -28.27 -19.48 11.93
C LYS A 284 -28.61 -20.44 13.09
N SER A 285 -28.40 -21.75 12.92
CA SER A 285 -28.56 -22.73 13.99
C SER A 285 -27.29 -22.90 14.85
N THR A 286 -26.11 -22.59 14.30
CA THR A 286 -24.81 -22.77 14.97
C THR A 286 -24.38 -21.52 15.75
N ILE A 287 -24.83 -20.34 15.33
CA ILE A 287 -24.48 -19.05 15.97
C ILE A 287 -25.34 -18.75 17.23
N LYS A 288 -26.44 -19.49 17.45
CA LYS A 288 -27.29 -19.35 18.68
C LYS A 288 -26.63 -19.83 19.99
N GLY A 289 -25.39 -20.29 19.95
CA GLY A 289 -24.65 -20.77 21.13
C GLY A 289 -23.84 -19.72 21.90
N ARG A 290 -23.77 -18.47 21.44
CA ARG A 290 -22.97 -17.42 22.09
C ARG A 290 -23.69 -16.07 22.06
N GLU A 291 -24.72 -15.90 22.90
CA GLU A 291 -25.13 -14.58 23.41
C GLU A 291 -26.19 -14.74 24.51
N HIS A 292 -25.77 -14.68 25.77
CA HIS A 292 -26.64 -14.38 26.89
C HIS A 292 -25.88 -13.50 27.87
N LEU A 293 -26.09 -12.18 27.79
CA LEU A 293 -25.95 -11.26 28.91
C LEU A 293 -26.80 -10.00 28.64
N ASN A 294 -28.07 -10.10 29.04
CA ASN A 294 -28.98 -8.97 29.21
C ASN A 294 -28.56 -8.17 30.44
N LEU A 295 -28.34 -6.86 30.32
CA LEU A 295 -28.47 -5.92 31.44
C LEU A 295 -29.23 -4.67 31.01
N SER A 296 -30.09 -4.24 31.93
CA SER A 296 -31.28 -3.42 31.77
C SER A 296 -31.02 -1.93 31.48
N LYS A 297 -31.85 -1.37 30.61
CA LYS A 297 -32.10 0.08 30.48
C LYS A 297 -32.71 0.63 31.77
N ASN A 298 -32.10 1.66 32.38
CA ASN A 298 -32.79 2.84 32.89
C ASN A 298 -31.87 3.96 33.42
N SER A 299 -32.17 5.17 32.95
CA SER A 299 -32.02 6.49 33.59
C SER A 299 -30.80 7.39 33.30
N LEU A 300 -31.16 8.58 32.77
CA LEU A 300 -30.62 9.93 32.99
C LEU A 300 -29.51 10.50 32.07
N THR A 301 -29.94 11.27 31.08
CA THR A 301 -29.28 12.46 30.48
C THR A 301 -29.61 13.74 31.28
N PRO A 302 -29.03 14.93 31.01
CA PRO A 302 -27.75 15.27 30.35
C PRO A 302 -26.92 16.32 31.15
N ILE A 303 -25.59 16.34 31.01
CA ILE A 303 -24.81 17.57 31.20
C ILE A 303 -23.86 17.70 30.01
N LEU A 304 -24.32 18.46 29.01
CA LEU A 304 -23.48 19.06 27.97
C LEU A 304 -23.04 20.41 28.53
N GLN A 305 -21.81 20.47 29.04
CA GLN A 305 -21.10 21.74 29.20
C GLN A 305 -19.99 21.77 28.14
N ALA A 306 -19.90 22.92 27.47
CA ALA A 306 -19.06 23.20 26.33
C ALA A 306 -17.63 22.66 26.52
N ILE A 307 -17.26 21.69 25.70
CA ILE A 307 -15.89 21.24 25.56
C ILE A 307 -15.20 22.31 24.72
N GLU A 308 -14.36 23.13 25.37
CA GLU A 308 -13.35 23.89 24.64
C GLU A 308 -12.41 22.87 23.98
N GLU A 309 -12.48 22.79 22.66
CA GLU A 309 -11.79 21.80 21.84
C GLU A 309 -10.33 22.22 21.64
N TYR A 310 -9.40 21.26 21.68
CA TYR A 310 -8.10 21.46 21.04
C TYR A 310 -8.25 21.25 19.52
N GLU A 311 -7.32 21.86 18.79
CA GLU A 311 -7.21 21.91 17.33
C GLU A 311 -7.49 20.55 16.68
N THR A 312 -8.42 20.52 15.72
CA THR A 312 -8.73 19.29 14.97
C THR A 312 -7.69 19.13 13.87
N ILE A 313 -6.94 18.02 13.90
CA ILE A 313 -5.99 17.67 12.85
C ILE A 313 -6.69 16.72 11.89
N SER A 314 -6.84 17.12 10.62
CA SER A 314 -7.41 16.28 9.55
C SER A 314 -6.30 15.73 8.67
N LEU A 315 -6.24 14.40 8.50
CA LEU A 315 -5.34 13.71 7.56
C LEU A 315 -6.17 13.03 6.45
N PRO A 316 -5.66 12.82 5.22
CA PRO A 316 -4.34 13.20 4.81
C PRO A 316 -4.28 14.71 4.75
N ILE A 317 -3.18 15.24 5.27
CA ILE A 317 -2.74 16.56 4.85
C ILE A 317 -2.57 16.41 3.34
N LYS A 318 -3.30 17.21 2.53
CA LYS A 318 -3.32 17.09 1.07
C LYS A 318 -1.93 16.75 0.56
N PHE A 319 -1.83 15.59 -0.08
CA PHE A 319 -0.59 15.05 -0.62
C PHE A 319 0.00 16.07 -1.61
N SER A 320 1.21 16.53 -1.32
CA SER A 320 2.10 17.17 -2.27
C SER A 320 3.47 16.56 -2.03
N TYR A 321 4.12 16.10 -3.09
CA TYR A 321 5.43 15.45 -3.08
C TYR A 321 6.55 16.30 -2.43
N ASP A 322 6.29 17.57 -2.12
CA ASP A 322 7.19 18.48 -1.41
C ASP A 322 7.07 18.43 0.14
N PHE A 323 6.11 17.68 0.71
CA PHE A 323 5.89 17.65 2.16
C PHE A 323 6.62 16.50 2.84
N ALA A 324 7.93 16.68 3.06
CA ALA A 324 8.46 16.27 4.36
C ALA A 324 7.73 17.12 5.40
N ILE A 325 6.82 16.51 6.17
CA ILE A 325 5.95 17.26 7.07
C ILE A 325 6.83 17.99 8.10
N GLU A 326 6.92 19.31 8.02
CA GLU A 326 7.14 20.16 9.19
C GLU A 326 5.75 20.33 9.81
N LEU A 327 5.33 19.37 10.64
CA LEU A 327 4.14 19.57 11.44
C LEU A 327 4.43 20.78 12.33
N LYS A 328 3.63 21.83 12.20
CA LYS A 328 3.81 23.06 12.98
C LYS A 328 3.89 22.67 14.47
N ASP A 329 4.93 23.13 15.16
CA ASP A 329 5.26 22.80 16.55
C ASP A 329 5.91 21.42 16.83
N PHE A 330 6.26 20.65 15.80
CA PHE A 330 7.08 19.45 15.96
C PHE A 330 8.56 19.81 16.06
N SER A 331 9.25 19.20 17.02
CA SER A 331 10.69 19.32 17.24
C SER A 331 11.37 17.99 16.97
N THR A 332 12.65 18.01 16.61
CA THR A 332 13.48 16.81 16.47
C THR A 332 13.73 16.18 17.84
N ILE A 333 13.60 14.85 17.97
CA ILE A 333 13.83 14.13 19.24
C ILE A 333 15.29 14.34 19.69
N GLU A 334 15.50 14.90 20.89
CA GLU A 334 16.78 14.81 21.60
C GLU A 334 16.95 13.36 22.11
N GLU A 335 18.16 12.79 21.99
CA GLU A 335 18.58 11.36 22.17
C GLU A 335 18.14 10.62 23.46
N THR A 336 17.25 11.18 24.27
CA THR A 336 16.86 10.66 25.60
C THR A 336 15.58 9.81 25.60
N LEU A 337 14.80 9.79 24.51
CA LEU A 337 13.59 8.97 24.45
C LEU A 337 13.94 7.55 23.98
N ASP A 338 13.68 6.55 24.81
CA ASP A 338 13.78 5.13 24.40
C ASP A 338 12.62 4.81 23.45
N ILE A 339 12.93 4.79 22.16
CA ILE A 339 12.01 4.50 21.05
C ILE A 339 12.35 3.17 20.38
N THR A 340 12.94 2.23 21.12
CA THR A 340 13.29 0.91 20.60
C THR A 340 12.08 0.12 20.07
N GLU A 341 10.87 0.41 20.53
CA GLU A 341 9.61 -0.14 19.99
C GLU A 341 9.29 0.35 18.56
N PHE A 342 10.02 1.33 18.04
CA PHE A 342 9.83 1.94 16.71
C PHE A 342 11.09 1.83 15.84
N ASP A 343 11.87 0.75 15.98
CA ASP A 343 13.12 0.54 15.25
C ASP A 343 12.95 0.52 13.72
N HIS A 344 11.74 0.25 13.22
CA HIS A 344 11.37 0.33 11.81
C HIS A 344 11.21 1.77 11.28
N LEU A 345 11.25 2.78 12.16
CA LEU A 345 11.12 4.19 11.82
C LEU A 345 12.44 4.95 12.00
N THR A 346 12.60 5.98 11.18
CA THR A 346 13.73 6.91 11.17
C THR A 346 13.24 8.35 11.17
N ASP A 347 14.14 9.30 11.37
CA ASP A 347 13.87 10.75 11.28
C ASP A 347 12.69 11.23 12.14
N PHE A 348 12.64 10.77 13.38
CA PHE A 348 11.56 11.08 14.30
C PHE A 348 11.38 12.58 14.57
N GLN A 349 10.13 12.99 14.53
CA GLN A 349 9.66 14.29 14.97
C GLN A 349 8.59 14.11 16.03
N PHE A 350 8.48 15.07 16.96
CA PHE A 350 7.45 15.00 17.99
C PHE A 350 6.84 16.36 18.34
N ALA A 351 5.58 16.35 18.76
CA ALA A 351 4.93 17.46 19.45
C ALA A 351 4.53 17.08 20.86
N LYS A 352 4.80 17.98 21.81
CA LYS A 352 4.35 17.85 23.20
C LYS A 352 2.90 18.25 23.32
N LEU A 353 2.09 17.35 23.86
CA LEU A 353 0.71 17.61 24.22
C LEU A 353 0.60 17.94 25.72
N PRO A 354 -0.52 18.56 26.17
CA PRO A 354 -0.79 18.76 27.59
C PRO A 354 -0.66 17.45 28.38
N SER A 355 0.00 17.50 29.54
CA SER A 355 0.20 16.33 30.39
C SER A 355 -1.05 16.01 31.23
N LEU A 356 -1.29 14.73 31.50
CA LEU A 356 -2.34 14.22 32.41
C LEU A 356 -1.71 13.80 33.74
N GLY A 357 -1.73 14.68 34.74
CA GLY A 357 -1.09 14.42 36.02
C GLY A 357 0.42 14.21 35.87
N LYS A 358 0.91 12.98 36.09
CA LYS A 358 2.31 12.60 35.87
C LYS A 358 2.59 12.04 34.47
N THR A 359 1.53 11.75 33.70
CA THR A 359 1.65 11.20 32.36
C THR A 359 1.90 12.31 31.35
N ARG A 360 3.00 12.21 30.61
CA ARG A 360 3.30 13.12 29.49
C ARG A 360 2.74 12.52 28.21
N LEU A 361 2.27 13.38 27.30
CA LEU A 361 1.71 12.97 26.03
C LEU A 361 2.57 13.51 24.89
N LEU A 362 2.89 12.66 23.92
CA LEU A 362 3.66 13.03 22.75
C LEU A 362 2.95 12.52 21.50
N LEU A 363 2.81 13.39 20.50
CA LEU A 363 2.63 12.92 19.13
C LEU A 363 4.00 12.67 18.55
N VAL A 364 4.21 11.50 17.96
CA VAL A 364 5.48 11.11 17.34
C VAL A 364 5.22 10.68 15.91
N SER A 365 5.92 11.29 14.97
CA SER A 365 5.93 10.87 13.57
C SER A 365 7.33 10.41 13.19
N GLY A 366 7.40 9.39 12.35
CA GLY A 366 8.65 8.86 11.80
C GLY A 366 8.43 8.33 10.40
N PHE A 367 9.53 8.01 9.72
CA PHE A 367 9.55 7.53 8.35
C PHE A 367 10.17 6.14 8.28
N MET A 368 9.50 5.21 7.61
CA MET A 368 10.07 3.91 7.24
C MET A 368 11.20 4.11 6.23
N GLU A 369 12.05 3.08 6.04
CA GLU A 369 13.10 3.09 5.00
C GLU A 369 12.53 3.32 3.58
N SER A 370 11.28 2.92 3.35
CA SER A 370 10.55 3.17 2.10
C SER A 370 10.18 4.64 1.87
N GLY A 371 10.39 5.53 2.85
CA GLY A 371 9.97 6.93 2.84
C GLY A 371 8.53 7.15 3.31
N GLN A 372 7.81 6.07 3.62
CA GLN A 372 6.43 6.10 4.11
C GLN A 372 6.38 6.58 5.57
N SER A 373 5.40 7.44 5.90
CA SER A 373 5.27 7.99 7.26
C SER A 373 4.24 7.26 8.10
N GLU A 374 4.49 7.29 9.41
CA GLU A 374 3.54 6.86 10.44
C GLU A 374 3.41 7.96 11.50
N LEU A 375 2.26 7.97 12.20
CA LEU A 375 2.01 8.88 13.32
C LEU A 375 1.44 8.12 14.51
N TYR A 376 2.03 8.34 15.67
CA TYR A 376 1.67 7.71 16.93
C TYR A 376 1.33 8.76 17.98
N LEU A 377 0.44 8.39 18.91
CA LEU A 377 0.27 9.07 20.19
C LEU A 377 0.89 8.19 21.28
N LEU A 378 1.92 8.70 21.94
CA LEU A 378 2.60 8.04 23.04
C LEU A 378 2.15 8.63 24.38
N THR A 379 2.03 7.77 25.38
CA THR A 379 1.98 8.17 26.79
C THR A 379 3.28 7.80 27.47
N LEU A 380 3.86 8.74 28.21
CA LEU A 380 5.11 8.53 28.92
C LEU A 380 4.93 8.76 30.43
N ASN A 381 5.77 8.09 31.22
CA ASN A 381 5.87 8.37 32.64
C ASN A 381 6.74 9.61 32.93
N ASP A 382 6.94 9.92 34.21
CA ASP A 382 7.75 11.06 34.66
C ASP A 382 9.25 10.90 34.36
N THR A 383 9.71 9.67 34.15
CA THR A 383 11.06 9.31 33.70
C THR A 383 11.21 9.19 32.18
N LEU A 384 10.20 9.61 31.39
CA LEU A 384 10.19 9.54 29.92
C LEU A 384 10.14 8.13 29.31
N ASN A 385 9.86 7.09 30.09
CA ASN A 385 9.63 5.75 29.53
C ASN A 385 8.22 5.65 28.97
N ILE A 386 8.06 4.96 27.85
CA ILE A 386 6.77 4.68 27.22
C ILE A 386 5.92 3.84 28.18
N ILE A 387 4.70 4.31 28.46
CA ILE A 387 3.67 3.58 29.19
C ILE A 387 2.80 2.83 28.19
N ASP A 388 2.37 3.51 27.13
CA ASP A 388 1.45 3.00 26.12
C ASP A 388 1.57 3.81 24.82
N ASN A 389 1.06 3.27 23.72
CA ASN A 389 1.01 3.98 22.45
C ASN A 389 -0.22 3.56 21.62
N ILE A 390 -0.65 4.44 20.71
CA ILE A 390 -1.59 4.09 19.64
C ILE A 390 -1.10 4.67 18.32
N MET A 391 -1.23 3.88 17.26
CA MET A 391 -1.05 4.36 15.89
C MET A 391 -2.29 5.17 15.49
N LEU A 392 -2.07 6.42 15.11
CA LEU A 392 -3.11 7.33 14.62
C LEU A 392 -3.21 7.32 13.10
N TYR A 393 -2.11 7.07 12.40
CA TYR A 393 -2.05 7.09 10.94
C TYR A 393 -0.91 6.22 10.41
N THR A 394 -1.14 5.63 9.24
CA THR A 394 -0.14 4.90 8.45
C THR A 394 -0.27 5.28 6.97
N HIS A 395 0.85 5.32 6.25
CA HIS A 395 0.91 5.62 4.82
C HIS A 395 -0.06 4.81 3.95
N LYS A 396 -0.45 3.58 4.36
CA LYS A 396 -1.37 2.73 3.60
C LYS A 396 -2.71 3.41 3.31
N GLU A 397 -3.08 4.38 4.13
CA GLU A 397 -4.30 5.18 3.97
C GLU A 397 -4.22 6.14 2.77
N THR A 398 -3.02 6.54 2.35
CA THR A 398 -2.81 7.42 1.18
C THR A 398 -2.75 6.67 -0.16
N GLU A 399 -2.38 5.39 -0.16
CA GLU A 399 -2.27 4.60 -1.40
C GLU A 399 -3.63 4.23 -2.00
N SER A 400 -4.69 4.25 -1.19
CA SER A 400 -6.09 3.98 -1.58
C SER A 400 -6.83 5.19 -2.14
N GLY A 401 -6.15 6.31 -2.44
CA GLY A 401 -6.70 7.40 -3.26
C GLY A 401 -7.85 8.24 -2.66
N GLY A 402 -8.32 7.97 -1.44
CA GLY A 402 -9.44 8.73 -0.86
C GLY A 402 -9.59 8.68 0.66
N ILE A 403 -8.77 7.90 1.39
CA ILE A 403 -8.96 7.70 2.83
C ILE A 403 -8.31 8.83 3.64
N THR A 404 -9.13 9.44 4.49
CA THR A 404 -8.89 10.59 5.36
C THR A 404 -9.03 10.18 6.82
N THR A 405 -7.92 10.11 7.56
CA THR A 405 -7.93 9.91 9.01
C THR A 405 -7.89 11.23 9.78
N LYS A 406 -9.00 11.60 10.41
CA LYS A 406 -9.08 12.71 11.36
C LYS A 406 -8.91 12.17 12.77
N PHE A 407 -8.18 12.90 13.61
CA PHE A 407 -8.19 12.61 15.03
C PHE A 407 -8.36 13.86 15.87
N LYS A 408 -8.88 13.68 17.08
CA LYS A 408 -9.11 14.75 18.03
C LYS A 408 -8.83 14.25 19.43
N ILE A 409 -8.12 15.07 20.20
CA ILE A 409 -7.80 14.82 21.60
C ILE A 409 -8.49 15.90 22.43
N SER A 410 -9.41 15.47 23.27
CA SER A 410 -10.19 16.34 24.16
C SER A 410 -9.41 16.70 25.43
N LYS A 411 -9.91 17.70 26.18
CA LYS A 411 -9.35 18.11 27.48
C LYS A 411 -9.43 17.02 28.56
N ASP A 412 -10.38 16.11 28.45
CA ASP A 412 -10.52 14.94 29.33
C ASP A 412 -9.80 13.70 28.79
N PHE A 413 -8.90 13.89 27.82
CA PHE A 413 -8.02 12.86 27.24
C PHE A 413 -8.80 11.70 26.61
N MET A 414 -10.01 11.98 26.12
CA MET A 414 -10.68 11.16 25.13
C MET A 414 -10.08 11.47 23.76
N ILE A 415 -9.68 10.43 23.04
CA ILE A 415 -9.17 10.48 21.68
C ILE A 415 -10.26 9.92 20.77
N SER A 416 -10.65 10.64 19.73
CA SER A 416 -11.46 10.10 18.65
C SER A 416 -10.61 9.98 17.41
N VAL A 417 -10.63 8.83 16.76
CA VAL A 417 -10.04 8.60 15.44
C VAL A 417 -11.18 8.29 14.48
N LEU A 418 -11.28 9.05 13.41
CA LEU A 418 -12.30 8.94 12.38
C LEU A 418 -11.60 8.73 11.04
N LYS A 419 -11.79 7.58 10.42
CA LYS A 419 -11.37 7.34 9.04
C LYS A 419 -12.58 7.52 8.13
N GLU A 420 -12.44 8.35 7.12
CA GLU A 420 -13.47 8.65 6.15
C GLU A 420 -12.91 8.53 4.73
N GLU A 421 -13.72 8.26 3.74
CA GLU A 421 -13.34 8.16 2.34
C GLU A 421 -14.26 9.05 1.50
N GLU A 422 -13.71 9.86 0.61
CA GLU A 422 -14.50 10.67 -0.31
C GLU A 422 -14.78 9.90 -1.59
N ILE A 423 -16.05 9.55 -1.82
CA ILE A 423 -16.52 8.82 -3.01
C ILE A 423 -17.55 9.71 -3.71
N GLU A 424 -17.23 10.17 -4.93
CA GLU A 424 -18.13 10.99 -5.76
C GLU A 424 -18.67 12.24 -5.03
N GLY A 425 -17.85 12.87 -4.18
CA GLY A 425 -18.23 14.05 -3.39
C GLY A 425 -19.07 13.74 -2.14
N SER A 426 -19.26 12.46 -1.81
CA SER A 426 -19.86 12.00 -0.56
C SER A 426 -18.80 11.46 0.39
N ILE A 427 -18.92 11.76 1.69
CA ILE A 427 -18.01 11.27 2.72
C ILE A 427 -18.57 9.96 3.31
N LEU A 428 -17.91 8.84 3.04
CA LEU A 428 -18.16 7.54 3.66
C LEU A 428 -17.34 7.41 4.93
N ILE A 429 -17.96 7.12 6.08
CA ILE A 429 -17.22 6.84 7.32
C ILE A 429 -16.81 5.37 7.33
N LEU A 430 -15.51 5.11 7.18
CA LEU A 430 -14.95 3.76 7.19
C LEU A 430 -14.77 3.24 8.62
N GLU A 431 -14.26 4.09 9.51
CA GLU A 431 -13.95 3.68 10.88
C GLU A 431 -14.13 4.83 11.85
N LYS A 432 -14.67 4.53 13.03
CA LYS A 432 -14.72 5.47 14.15
C LYS A 432 -14.33 4.77 15.44
N LYS A 433 -13.16 5.11 15.95
CA LYS A 433 -12.59 4.58 17.19
C LYS A 433 -12.53 5.66 18.26
N TRP A 434 -12.75 5.24 19.49
CA TRP A 434 -12.60 6.11 20.66
C TRP A 434 -11.64 5.45 21.63
N PHE A 435 -10.75 6.25 22.18
CA PHE A 435 -9.84 5.83 23.22
C PHE A 435 -9.92 6.78 24.41
N LYS A 436 -9.61 6.28 25.59
CA LYS A 436 -9.46 7.08 26.80
C LYS A 436 -8.09 6.80 27.40
N ILE A 437 -7.36 7.84 27.72
CA ILE A 437 -6.15 7.74 28.54
C ILE A 437 -6.58 7.75 30.01
N ASP A 438 -6.24 6.69 30.75
CA ASP A 438 -6.50 6.67 32.18
C ASP A 438 -5.44 7.42 33.00
N ILE A 439 -5.67 7.55 34.30
CA ILE A 439 -4.75 8.27 35.21
C ILE A 439 -3.36 7.62 35.33
N ALA A 440 -3.22 6.35 34.93
CA ALA A 440 -1.95 5.65 34.88
C ALA A 440 -1.26 5.81 33.51
N GLY A 441 -1.87 6.55 32.59
CA GLY A 441 -1.38 6.75 31.22
C GLY A 441 -1.70 5.61 30.26
N LYS A 442 -2.48 4.60 30.66
CA LYS A 442 -2.85 3.50 29.75
C LYS A 442 -3.96 3.94 28.81
N ILE A 443 -3.80 3.62 27.53
CA ILE A 443 -4.77 3.92 26.49
C ILE A 443 -5.75 2.75 26.40
N LYS A 444 -7.03 3.02 26.61
CA LYS A 444 -8.08 2.00 26.58
C LYS A 444 -9.10 2.33 25.51
N ALA A 445 -9.49 1.34 24.73
CA ALA A 445 -10.66 1.47 23.85
C ALA A 445 -11.87 1.88 24.69
N ALA A 446 -12.53 2.96 24.30
CA ALA A 446 -13.76 3.41 24.92
C ALA A 446 -14.93 2.87 24.10
N ALA A 447 -15.86 2.18 24.75
CA ALA A 447 -17.09 1.75 24.09
C ALA A 447 -17.80 2.96 23.49
N ASN A 448 -18.29 2.82 22.25
CA ASN A 448 -19.08 3.83 21.56
C ASN A 448 -20.25 4.27 22.44
N LYS A 449 -20.12 5.40 23.13
CA LYS A 449 -21.26 6.12 23.69
C LYS A 449 -21.83 6.96 22.55
N ILE A 450 -22.64 6.33 21.71
CA ILE A 450 -23.57 7.05 20.84
C ILE A 450 -24.76 7.48 21.69
#